data_AF-A0A0M9DRP1-F1
#
_entry.id   AF-A0A0M9DRP1-F1
#
_cell.length_a   1.000
_cell.length_b   1.000
_cell.length_c   1.000
_cell.angle_alpha   90.00
_cell.angle_beta   90.00
_cell.angle_gamma   90.00
#
_symmetry.space_group_name_H-M   'P 1'
#
loop_
_entity.id
_entity.type
_entity.pdbx_description
1 polymer ?
#
loop_
_entity_poly.entity_id
_entity_poly.type
_entity_poly.pdbx_seq_one_letter_code
_entity_poly.pdbx_strand_id
1 'polypeptide(L)' 'MRWQIRCNYIGSNGDAIFNILFYDTYSNVLKGDIAFEQSSEEVVNFRFSGYEGDKTENITDLLLDLINYEKSLINV' A
#
# COMPACT_ATOMS: atom_id res chain seq x y z
N MET A 1 -7.02 11.93 -1.67
CA MET A 1 -6.18 10.82 -2.11
C MET A 1 -7.00 9.90 -3.03
N ARG A 2 -6.44 9.46 -4.16
CA ARG A 2 -7.08 8.50 -5.08
C ARG A 2 -6.30 7.19 -5.06
N TRP A 3 -6.98 6.06 -4.92
CA TRP A 3 -6.33 4.75 -4.83
C TRP A 3 -6.59 3.94 -6.09
N GLN A 4 -5.63 3.11 -6.48
CA GLN A 4 -5.76 2.14 -7.57
C GLN A 4 -5.19 0.80 -7.12
N ILE A 5 -5.84 -0.29 -7.50
CA ILE A 5 -5.32 -1.65 -7.30
C ILE A 5 -4.97 -2.21 -8.67
N ARG A 6 -3.77 -2.78 -8.78
CA ARG A 6 -3.29 -3.43 -10.01
C ARG A 6 -2.76 -4.82 -9.69
N CYS A 7 -3.10 -5.80 -10.52
CA CYS A 7 -2.40 -7.07 -10.51
C CYS A 7 -1.12 -6.91 -11.32
N ASN A 8 0.04 -7.12 -10.70
CA ASN A 8 1.34 -6.97 -11.35
C ASN A 8 1.85 -8.29 -11.92
N TYR A 9 1.56 -9.39 -11.24
CA TYR A 9 2.08 -10.71 -11.58
C TYR A 9 1.07 -11.78 -11.17
N ILE A 10 0.88 -12.77 -12.04
CA ILE A 10 0.15 -14.00 -11.74
C ILE A 10 1.11 -15.15 -12.04
N GLY A 11 1.48 -15.89 -10.99
CA GLY A 11 2.31 -17.07 -11.08
C GLY A 11 1.56 -18.25 -11.69
N SER A 12 2.31 -19.25 -12.16
CA SER A 12 1.76 -20.48 -12.75
C SER A 12 0.84 -21.26 -11.82
N ASN A 13 0.98 -21.07 -10.51
CA ASN A 13 0.21 -21.74 -9.48
C ASN A 13 -1.08 -20.97 -9.11
N GLY A 14 -1.34 -19.82 -9.74
CA GLY A 14 -2.46 -18.94 -9.43
C GLY A 14 -2.18 -17.90 -8.35
N ASP A 15 -1.01 -17.96 -7.69
CA ASP A 15 -0.59 -16.91 -6.76
C ASP A 15 -0.33 -15.60 -7.50
N ALA A 16 -0.90 -14.51 -6.99
CA ALA A 16 -0.81 -13.21 -7.63
C ALA A 16 -0.22 -12.17 -6.67
N ILE A 17 0.58 -11.26 -7.24
CA ILE A 17 1.06 -10.07 -6.53
C ILE A 17 0.23 -8.87 -6.99
N PHE A 18 -0.39 -8.22 -6.03
CA PHE A 18 -1.13 -6.99 -6.23
C PHE A 18 -0.36 -5.79 -5.71
N ASN A 19 -0.54 -4.66 -6.38
CA ASN A 19 -0.12 -3.37 -5.87
C ASN A 19 -1.31 -2.46 -5.58
N ILE A 20 -1.29 -1.84 -4.41
CA ILE A 20 -2.12 -0.69 -4.07
C ILE A 20 -1.28 0.57 -4.32
N LEU A 21 -1.78 1.47 -5.15
CA LEU A 21 -1.12 2.71 -5.52
C LEU A 21 -1.90 3.90 -4.98
N PHE A 22 -1.21 4.77 -4.25
CA PHE A 22 -1.78 5.97 -3.66
C PHE A 22 -1.34 7.19 -4.45
N TYR A 23 -2.29 7.86 -5.08
CA TYR A 23 -2.04 9.09 -5.83
C TYR A 23 -2.59 10.30 -5.09
N ASP A 24 -1.84 11.39 -5.15
CA ASP A 24 -2.40 12.71 -4.86
C ASP A 24 -3.49 13.03 -5.88
N THR A 25 -4.66 13.47 -5.40
CA THR A 25 -5.85 13.63 -6.24
C THR A 25 -5.70 14.76 -7.25
N TYR A 26 -4.96 15.82 -6.91
CA TYR A 26 -4.86 17.04 -7.72
C TYR A 26 -3.66 16.99 -8.67
N SER A 27 -2.49 16.62 -8.17
CA SER A 27 -1.24 16.56 -8.92
C SER A 27 -1.02 15.25 -9.66
N ASN A 28 -1.81 14.20 -9.36
CA ASN A 28 -1.66 12.86 -9.92
C ASN A 28 -0.27 12.23 -9.65
N VAL A 29 0.49 12.77 -8.69
CA VAL A 29 1.79 12.25 -8.26
C VAL A 29 1.57 11.02 -7.39
N LEU A 30 2.39 9.98 -7.62
CA LEU A 30 2.40 8.78 -6.79
C LEU A 30 2.98 9.13 -5.41
N LYS A 31 2.16 9.02 -4.37
CA LYS A 31 2.51 9.27 -2.96
C LYS A 31 2.95 8.01 -2.24
N GLY A 32 2.48 6.86 -2.67
CA GLY A 32 2.89 5.59 -2.11
C GLY A 32 2.45 4.41 -2.94
N ASP A 33 3.08 3.27 -2.66
CA ASP A 33 2.81 1.99 -3.28
C ASP A 33 3.04 0.88 -2.27
N ILE A 34 2.15 -0.12 -2.26
CA ILE A 34 2.26 -1.33 -1.46
C ILE A 34 2.11 -2.51 -2.39
N ALA A 35 3.05 -3.45 -2.37
CA ALA A 35 2.99 -4.73 -3.04
C ALA A 35 2.70 -5.82 -2.02
N PHE A 36 1.72 -6.68 -2.29
CA PHE A 36 1.38 -7.79 -1.41
C PHE A 36 1.00 -9.04 -2.20
N GLU A 37 1.21 -10.20 -1.60
CA GLU A 37 0.80 -11.49 -2.16
C GLU A 37 -0.68 -11.76 -1.81
N GLN A 38 -1.47 -12.16 -2.81
CA GLN A 38 -2.92 -12.32 -2.65
C GLN A 38 -3.29 -13.42 -1.67
N SER A 39 -2.58 -14.55 -1.70
CA SER A 39 -2.95 -15.76 -0.96
C SER A 39 -2.58 -15.69 0.52
N SER A 40 -1.41 -15.13 0.83
CA SER A 40 -0.89 -14.96 2.19
C SER A 40 -1.23 -13.61 2.81
N GLU A 41 -1.66 -12.64 2.00
CA GLU A 41 -1.80 -11.23 2.39
C GLU A 41 -0.46 -10.60 2.84
N GLU A 42 0.67 -11.25 2.55
CA GLU A 42 1.98 -10.81 3.00
C GLU A 42 2.43 -9.58 2.20
N VAL A 43 2.88 -8.54 2.88
CA VAL A 43 3.48 -7.37 2.23
C VAL A 43 4.85 -7.78 1.68
N VAL A 44 5.04 -7.64 0.38
CA VAL A 44 6.32 -7.88 -0.29
C VAL A 44 7.20 -6.64 -0.21
N ASN A 45 6.61 -5.47 -0.45
CA ASN A 45 7.30 -4.18 -0.42
C ASN A 45 6.31 -3.06 -0.15
N PHE A 46 6.76 -1.97 0.48
CA PHE A 46 5.94 -0.78 0.60
C PHE A 46 6.78 0.50 0.62
N ARG A 47 6.16 1.59 0.19
CA ARG A 47 6.67 2.95 0.34
C ARG A 47 5.49 3.89 0.45
N PHE A 48 5.49 4.77 1.45
CA PHE A 48 4.49 5.83 1.57
C PHE A 48 5.16 7.13 2.02
N SER A 49 4.91 8.21 1.29
CA SER A 49 5.58 9.51 1.47
C SER A 49 5.47 10.00 2.92
N GLY A 50 6.61 10.09 3.62
CA GLY A 50 6.70 10.63 4.98
C GLY A 50 6.41 9.62 6.10
N TYR A 51 6.04 8.39 5.77
CA TYR A 51 5.84 7.32 6.73
C TYR A 51 7.10 6.45 6.83
N GLU A 52 7.75 6.48 7.99
CA GLU A 52 8.91 5.65 8.36
C GLU A 52 8.45 4.60 9.38
N GLY A 53 7.69 3.61 8.93
CA GLY A 53 7.28 2.46 9.75
C GLY A 53 8.07 1.20 9.42
N ASP A 54 7.96 0.20 10.28
CA ASP A 54 8.47 -1.14 9.99
C ASP A 54 7.64 -1.79 8.89
N LYS A 55 8.29 -2.67 8.12
CA LYS A 55 7.58 -3.54 7.18
C LYS A 55 6.71 -4.50 7.97
N THR A 56 5.42 -4.19 8.09
CA THR A 56 4.41 -5.10 8.62
C THR A 56 4.26 -6.30 7.69
N GLU A 57 4.12 -7.49 8.27
CA GLU A 57 4.00 -8.72 7.49
C GLU A 57 2.63 -8.78 6.78
N ASN A 58 1.54 -8.27 7.37
CA ASN A 58 0.20 -8.33 6.78
C ASN A 58 -0.26 -6.97 6.18
N ILE A 59 -0.91 -7.03 5.01
CA ILE A 59 -1.41 -5.85 4.28
C ILE A 59 -2.47 -5.04 5.06
N THR A 60 -3.35 -5.70 5.80
CA THR A 60 -4.45 -5.04 6.52
C THR A 60 -3.90 -4.18 7.64
N ASP A 61 -2.92 -4.70 8.39
CA ASP A 61 -2.26 -3.96 9.46
C ASP A 61 -1.52 -2.73 8.92
N LEU A 62 -0.75 -2.90 7.83
CA LEU A 62 -0.07 -1.77 7.17
C LEU A 62 -1.07 -0.69 6.72
N LEU A 63 -2.21 -1.08 6.14
CA LEU A 63 -3.24 -0.12 5.72
C LEU A 63 -3.84 0.64 6.91
N LEU A 64 -4.06 -0.02 8.04
CA LEU A 64 -4.54 0.62 9.27
C LEU A 64 -3.52 1.63 9.81
N ASP A 65 -2.23 1.28 9.80
CA ASP A 65 -1.16 2.18 10.23
C ASP A 65 -1.09 3.43 9.34
N LEU A 66 -1.16 3.27 8.02
CA LEU A 66 -1.16 4.40 7.09
C LEU A 66 -2.40 5.31 7.26
N ILE A 67 -3.57 4.73 7.51
CA ILE A 67 -4.80 5.50 7.81
C ILE A 67 -4.62 6.32 9.10
N ASN A 68 -4.04 5.73 10.13
CA ASN A 68 -3.79 6.41 11.40
C ASN A 68 -2.73 7.51 11.26
N TYR A 69 -1.67 7.26 10.49
CA TYR A 69 -0.66 8.25 10.15
C TYR A 69 -1.28 9.46 9.43
N GLU A 70 -2.06 9.25 8.37
CA GLU A 70 -2.74 10.32 7.63
C GLU A 70 -3.69 11.12 8.53
N LYS A 71 -4.44 10.45 9.42
CA LYS A 71 -5.30 11.13 10.41
C LYS A 71 -4.49 12.00 11.36
N SER A 72 -3.29 11.56 11.75
CA SER A 72 -2.43 12.34 12.65
C SER A 72 -1.96 13.64 12.00
N LEU A 73 -1.68 13.63 10.69
CA LEU A 73 -1.28 14.83 9.94
C LEU A 73 -2.39 15.89 9.85
N ILE A 74 -3.66 15.49 9.87
CA ILE A 74 -4.81 16.41 9.79
C ILE A 74 -5.07 17.10 11.13
N ASN A 75 -4.69 16.47 12.24
CA ASN A 75 -4.93 16.96 13.60
C ASN A 75 -3.79 17.85 14.14
N VAL A 76 -2.84 18.23 13.29
CA VAL A 76 -1.73 19.17 13.57
C VAL A 76 -2.01 20.49 12.87
#